data_AF-A0AAJ4NFC9-F1
#
_entry.id   AF-A0AAJ4NFC9-F1
#
_cell.length_a   1.000
_cell.length_b   1.000
_cell.length_c   1.000
_cell.angle_alpha   90.00
_cell.angle_beta   90.00
_cell.angle_gamma   90.00
#
_symmetry.space_group_name_H-M   'P 1'
#
loop_
_entity.id
_entity.type
_entity.pdbx_description
1 polymer ?
#
loop_
_entity_poly.entity_id
_entity_poly.type
_entity_poly.pdbx_seq_one_letter_code
_entity_poly.pdbx_strand_id
1 'polypeptide(L)'
;MSSSKNEKLKLIRESERLKLKEMSDLTGINYHTYHGYESGKMNMSLEAATKLFSISRFRKYMNWFMFDETDPEAGQIAPALAHNGPETTTSSHSEKKTG
;
A
#
# COMPACT_ATOMS: atom_id res chain seq x y z
N MET A 1 -0.67 14.78 8.19
CA MET A 1 0.69 14.51 7.66
C MET A 1 0.54 13.41 6.64
N SER A 2 0.80 13.68 5.35
CA SER A 2 0.69 12.68 4.29
C SER A 2 1.76 11.61 4.49
N SER A 3 1.37 10.34 4.63
CA SER A 3 2.33 9.24 4.79
C SER A 3 3.24 9.15 3.57
N SER A 4 4.54 9.16 3.82
CA SER A 4 5.54 9.11 2.76
C SER A 4 5.49 7.77 2.00
N LYS A 5 5.79 7.76 0.70
CA LYS A 5 5.65 6.55 -0.15
C LYS A 5 6.44 5.35 0.40
N ASN A 6 7.59 5.60 1.03
CA ASN A 6 8.40 4.61 1.72
C ASN A 6 7.68 3.98 2.92
N GLU A 7 6.97 4.77 3.74
CA GLU A 7 6.15 4.25 4.83
C GLU A 7 4.96 3.43 4.31
N LYS A 8 4.33 3.87 3.21
CA LYS A 8 3.24 3.11 2.58
C LYS A 8 3.69 1.72 2.14
N LEU A 9 4.89 1.58 1.56
CA LEU A 9 5.46 0.27 1.21
C LEU A 9 5.64 -0.62 2.44
N LYS A 10 6.18 -0.05 3.52
CA LYS A 10 6.37 -0.78 4.78
C LYS A 10 5.03 -1.27 5.35
N LEU A 11 3.99 -0.43 5.33
CA LEU A 11 2.65 -0.77 5.80
C LEU A 11 2.02 -1.91 4.99
N ILE A 12 2.18 -1.90 3.67
CA ILE A 12 1.72 -2.99 2.79
C ILE A 12 2.41 -4.30 3.18
N ARG A 13 3.74 -4.29 3.31
CA ARG A 13 4.52 -5.49 3.65
C ARG A 13 4.14 -6.05 5.02
N GLU A 14 4.03 -5.20 6.03
CA GLU A 14 3.71 -5.60 7.40
C GLU A 14 2.27 -6.10 7.55
N SER A 15 1.33 -5.50 6.82
CA SER A 15 -0.07 -5.97 6.81
C SER A 15 -0.21 -7.36 6.19
N GLU A 16 0.65 -7.69 5.22
CA GLU A 16 0.72 -9.04 4.62
C GLU A 16 1.61 -10.00 5.45
N ARG A 17 2.17 -9.55 6.58
CA ARG A 17 3.06 -10.31 7.48
C ARG A 17 4.27 -10.91 6.78
N LEU A 18 4.79 -10.21 5.77
CA LEU A 18 5.95 -10.64 4.99
C LEU A 18 7.25 -10.04 5.54
N LYS A 19 8.32 -10.83 5.51
CA LYS A 19 9.69 -10.34 5.70
C LYS A 19 10.16 -9.62 4.44
N LEU A 20 11.15 -8.73 4.56
CA LEU A 20 11.73 -8.04 3.40
C LEU A 20 12.24 -9.02 2.34
N LYS A 21 12.85 -10.14 2.76
CA LYS A 21 13.35 -11.16 1.84
C LYS A 21 12.22 -11.78 1.02
N GLU A 22 11.11 -12.14 1.67
CA GLU A 22 9.95 -12.73 0.98
C GLU A 22 9.32 -11.73 0.01
N MET A 23 9.23 -10.46 0.42
CA MET A 23 8.73 -9.38 -0.43
C MET A 23 9.62 -9.16 -1.67
N SER A 24 10.94 -9.18 -1.47
CA SER A 24 11.95 -9.10 -2.53
C SER A 24 11.84 -10.28 -3.51
N ASP A 25 11.73 -11.50 -2.97
CA ASP A 25 11.61 -12.73 -3.76
C ASP A 25 10.30 -12.74 -4.58
N LEU A 26 9.18 -12.28 -4.01
CA LEU A 26 7.88 -12.21 -4.70
C LEU A 26 7.83 -11.16 -5.80
N THR A 27 8.41 -9.98 -5.55
CA THR A 27 8.40 -8.85 -6.49
C THR A 27 9.47 -8.93 -7.56
N GLY A 28 10.48 -9.81 -7.38
CA GLY A 28 11.67 -9.86 -8.21
C GLY A 28 12.55 -8.61 -8.09
N ILE A 29 12.34 -7.79 -7.06
CA ILE A 29 13.16 -6.62 -6.75
C ILE A 29 14.25 -7.07 -5.79
N ASN A 30 15.51 -6.68 -6.01
CA ASN A 30 16.60 -7.01 -5.10
C ASN A 30 16.33 -6.52 -3.67
N TYR A 31 16.68 -7.33 -2.67
CA TYR A 31 16.54 -7.03 -1.24
C TYR A 31 17.05 -5.64 -0.85
N HIS A 32 18.26 -5.27 -1.29
CA HIS A 32 18.87 -3.99 -0.95
C HIS A 32 18.11 -2.82 -1.58
N THR A 33 17.65 -2.99 -2.82
CA THR A 33 16.84 -2.00 -3.53
C THR A 33 15.50 -1.80 -2.85
N TYR A 34 14.81 -2.89 -2.51
CA TYR A 34 13.52 -2.83 -1.81
C TYR A 34 13.66 -2.23 -0.40
N HIS A 35 14.71 -2.60 0.32
CA HIS A 35 15.05 -2.00 1.62
C HIS A 35 15.35 -0.49 1.48
N GLY A 36 16.04 -0.09 0.41
CA GLY A 36 16.29 1.32 0.08
C GLY A 36 15.01 2.12 -0.14
N TYR A 37 14.00 1.51 -0.76
CA TYR A 37 12.68 2.10 -0.95
C TYR A 37 11.94 2.28 0.39
N GLU A 38 11.85 1.25 1.24
CA GLU A 38 11.19 1.38 2.55
C GLU A 38 11.92 2.35 3.50
N SER A 39 13.25 2.48 3.35
CA SER A 39 14.05 3.40 4.16
C SER A 39 14.01 4.85 3.66
N GLY A 40 13.36 5.12 2.52
CA GLY A 40 13.35 6.44 1.88
C GLY A 40 14.70 6.89 1.29
N LYS A 41 15.72 6.01 1.28
CA LYS A 41 17.03 6.29 0.66
C LYS A 41 16.94 6.29 -0.86
N MET A 42 15.98 5.56 -1.41
CA MET A 42 15.74 5.45 -2.84
C MET A 42 14.26 5.67 -3.13
N ASN A 43 13.96 6.34 -4.23
CA ASN A 43 12.59 6.45 -4.72
C ASN A 43 12.25 5.22 -5.56
N MET A 44 11.04 4.67 -5.36
CA MET A 44 10.57 3.55 -6.16
C MET A 44 10.34 3.98 -7.61
N SER A 45 10.90 3.24 -8.55
CA SER A 45 10.65 3.44 -9.98
C SER A 45 9.26 2.95 -10.38
N LEU A 46 8.72 3.49 -11.48
CA LEU A 46 7.45 3.01 -12.03
C LEU A 46 7.50 1.52 -12.38
N GLU A 47 8.63 1.04 -12.91
CA GLU A 47 8.83 -0.38 -13.21
C GLU A 47 8.71 -1.27 -11.96
N ALA A 48 9.31 -0.84 -10.84
CA ALA A 48 9.21 -1.56 -9.57
C ALA A 48 7.77 -1.54 -9.03
N ALA A 49 7.06 -0.42 -9.17
CA ALA A 49 5.65 -0.33 -8.81
C ALA A 49 4.79 -1.30 -9.63
N THR A 50 4.99 -1.35 -10.95
CA THR A 50 4.29 -2.28 -11.84
C THR A 50 4.56 -3.72 -11.46
N LYS A 51 5.81 -4.09 -11.17
CA LYS A 51 6.16 -5.44 -10.69
C LYS A 51 5.43 -5.77 -9.39
N LEU A 52 5.43 -4.86 -8.42
CA LEU A 52 4.72 -5.03 -7.15
C LEU A 52 3.21 -5.24 -7.34
N PHE A 53 2.53 -4.35 -8.06
CA PHE A 53 1.07 -4.39 -8.24
C PHE A 53 0.59 -5.38 -9.31
N SER A 54 1.50 -5.93 -10.11
CA SER A 54 1.18 -7.07 -10.99
C SER A 54 0.82 -8.33 -10.20
N ILE A 55 1.29 -8.44 -8.96
CA ILE A 55 0.98 -9.56 -8.06
C ILE A 55 -0.41 -9.35 -7.47
N SER A 56 -1.31 -10.30 -7.70
CA SER A 56 -2.71 -10.24 -7.25
C SER A 56 -2.86 -9.93 -5.76
N ARG A 57 -1.90 -10.37 -4.93
CA ARG A 57 -1.88 -10.12 -3.48
C ARG A 57 -1.76 -8.63 -3.14
N PHE A 58 -0.97 -7.87 -3.90
CA PHE A 58 -0.69 -6.45 -3.63
C PHE A 58 -1.53 -5.49 -4.45
N ARG A 59 -2.18 -5.97 -5.52
CA ARG A 59 -3.04 -5.16 -6.42
C ARG A 59 -4.13 -4.38 -5.68
N LYS A 60 -4.66 -4.93 -4.58
CA LYS A 60 -5.68 -4.29 -3.72
C LYS A 60 -5.20 -3.01 -3.02
N TYR A 61 -3.89 -2.77 -2.96
CA TYR A 61 -3.32 -1.58 -2.32
C TYR A 61 -2.94 -0.49 -3.33
N MET A 62 -3.18 -0.69 -4.63
CA MET A 62 -2.69 0.19 -5.69
C MET A 62 -3.26 1.61 -5.59
N ASN A 63 -4.58 1.73 -5.47
CA ASN A 63 -5.24 3.04 -5.39
C ASN A 63 -4.84 3.79 -4.12
N TRP A 64 -4.77 3.07 -3.00
CA TRP A 64 -4.33 3.64 -1.73
C TRP A 64 -2.86 4.11 -1.78
N PHE A 65 -1.99 3.34 -2.43
CA PHE A 65 -0.60 3.71 -2.58
C PHE A 65 -0.40 4.96 -3.45
N MET A 66 -1.11 5.04 -4.58
CA MET A 66 -0.93 6.09 -5.60
C MET A 66 -1.72 7.37 -5.28
N PHE A 67 -2.97 7.24 -4.85
CA PHE A 67 -3.92 8.35 -4.73
C PHE A 67 -4.41 8.57 -3.30
N ASP A 68 -4.02 7.71 -2.35
CA ASP A 68 -4.56 7.73 -0.98
C ASP A 68 -6.07 7.44 -0.91
N GLU A 69 -6.61 6.82 -1.96
CA GLU A 69 -8.02 6.46 -2.09
C GLU A 69 -8.24 4.97 -1.84
N THR A 70 -9.34 4.63 -1.19
CA THR A 70 -9.79 3.25 -0.98
C THR A 70 -11.20 3.09 -1.54
N ASP A 71 -11.44 1.99 -2.24
CA ASP A 71 -12.76 1.57 -2.71
C ASP A 71 -12.99 0.11 -2.27
N PRO A 72 -13.61 -0.08 -1.09
CA PRO A 72 -13.89 -1.41 -0.57
C PRO A 72 -14.80 -2.25 -1.47
N GLU A 73 -15.71 -1.61 -2.23
CA GLU A 73 -16.65 -2.29 -3.14
C GLU A 73 -15.90 -2.87 -4.35
N ALA A 74 -14.88 -2.18 -4.85
CA ALA A 74 -13.98 -2.67 -5.89
C ALA A 74 -12.82 -3.56 -5.35
N GLY A 75 -12.78 -3.83 -4.05
CA GLY A 75 -11.70 -4.60 -3.40
C GLY A 75 -10.36 -3.86 -3.29
N GLN A 76 -10.36 -2.52 -3.44
CA GLN A 76 -9.20 -1.66 -3.23
C GLN A 76 -9.21 -1.13 -1.80
N ILE A 77 -8.33 -1.66 -0.95
CA ILE A 77 -8.35 -1.38 0.49
C ILE A 77 -7.04 -0.75 0.94
N ALA A 78 -7.08 -0.02 2.05
CA ALA A 78 -5.86 0.35 2.75
C ALA A 78 -5.31 -0.88 3.51
N PRO A 79 -3.99 -0.99 3.69
CA PRO A 79 -3.40 -1.98 4.59
C PRO A 79 -3.96 -1.81 6.01
N ALA A 80 -4.20 -2.92 6.72
CA ALA A 80 -4.79 -2.86 8.07
C ALA A 80 -4.00 -1.97 9.04
N LEU A 81 -2.67 -1.91 8.88
CA LEU A 81 -1.81 -1.07 9.71
C LEU A 81 -1.82 0.41 9.34
N ALA A 82 -2.36 0.78 8.18
CA ALA A 82 -2.44 2.17 7.72
C ALA A 82 -3.44 3.02 8.52
N HIS A 83 -4.40 2.38 9.20
CA HIS A 83 -5.38 3.04 10.04
C HIS A 83 -4.82 3.55 11.38
N ASN A 84 -3.52 3.39 11.66
CA ASN A 84 -2.89 3.87 12.90
C ASN A 84 -2.37 5.32 12.81
N GLY A 85 -2.64 6.05 11.72
CA GLY A 85 -2.43 7.51 11.63
C GLY A 85 -3.61 8.29 12.24
N PRO A 86 -3.43 9.58 12.60
CA PRO A 86 -4.52 10.37 13.19
C PRO A 86 -5.70 10.42 12.20
N GLU A 87 -6.76 9.75 12.61
CA GLU A 87 -8.07 9.63 11.98
C GLU A 87 -8.49 10.95 11.28
N THR A 88 -8.38 10.99 9.95
CA THR A 88 -9.39 11.69 9.15
C THR A 88 -10.34 10.64 8.63
N THR A 89 -11.18 10.15 9.53
CA THR A 89 -12.42 9.46 9.22
C THR A 89 -13.32 10.44 8.45
N THR A 90 -13.09 10.65 7.16
CA THR A 90 -14.20 10.99 6.25
C THR A 90 -14.83 9.67 5.83
N SER A 91 -15.47 9.03 6.81
CA SER A 91 -16.59 8.14 6.55
C SER A 91 -17.67 9.02 5.93
N SER A 92 -17.68 9.11 4.61
CA SER A 92 -18.87 9.57 3.90
C SER A 92 -19.94 8.53 4.16
N HIS A 93 -20.73 8.83 5.19
CA HIS A 93 -21.99 8.19 5.51
C HIS A 93 -22.80 8.05 4.20
N SER A 94 -22.80 6.85 3.63
CA SER A 94 -23.73 6.50 2.56
C SER A 94 -25.12 6.46 3.19
N GLU A 95 -25.82 7.58 3.08
CA GLU A 95 -27.22 7.70 3.45
C GLU A 95 -28.03 6.71 2.61
N LYS A 96 -28.40 5.61 3.24
CA LYS A 96 -29.45 4.72 2.76
C LYS A 96 -30.76 5.48 2.94
N LYS A 97 -31.28 6.10 1.88
CA LYS A 97 -32.67 6.59 1.88
C LYS A 97 -33.55 5.63 1.09
N THR A 98 -34.22 4.77 1.84
CA THR A 98 -35.42 4.04 1.42
C THR A 98 -36.54 5.03 1.13
N GLY A 99 -37.28 4.80 0.05
CA GLY A 99 -38.49 5.53 -0.35
C GLY A 99 -39.02 4.98 -1.66
#